data_AF-A0A087FYD3-F1
#
_entry.id   AF-A0A087FYD3-F1
#
_cell.length_a   1.000
_cell.length_b   1.000
_cell.length_c   1.000
_cell.angle_alpha   90.00
_cell.angle_beta   90.00
_cell.angle_gamma   90.00
#
_symmetry.space_group_name_H-M   'P 1'
#
loop_
_entity.id
_entity.type
_entity.pdbx_description
1 polymer ?
#
loop_
_entity_poly.entity_id
_entity_poly.type
_entity_poly.pdbx_seq_one_letter_code
_entity_poly.pdbx_strand_id
1 'polypeptide(L)'
;LAKMVYRALVALPNAQGEFVDRNGNRYNNLGDPIDEAGNIIEVEDPLAVARAEFDHQRAEWERHRAELEHLAQANRGAREVVVNQRTLGDYYRPEEHYANRAAI
;
A
#
# COMPACT_ATOMS: atom_id res chain seq x y z
N LEU A 1 22.60 5.33 -13.45
CA LEU A 1 21.95 6.36 -12.60
C LEU A 1 21.52 7.51 -13.50
N ALA A 2 20.22 7.66 -13.76
CA ALA A 2 19.70 8.81 -14.48
C ALA A 2 19.45 9.94 -13.46
N LYS A 3 20.37 10.90 -13.37
CA LYS A 3 20.16 12.12 -12.57
C LYS A 3 19.10 12.95 -13.32
N MET A 4 17.85 12.92 -12.87
CA MET A 4 16.79 13.78 -13.39
C MET A 4 17.23 15.22 -13.18
N VAL A 5 17.60 15.89 -14.28
CA VAL A 5 17.96 17.31 -14.30
C VAL A 5 16.67 18.11 -14.13
N TYR A 6 16.25 18.29 -12.87
CA TYR A 6 15.16 19.21 -12.57
C TYR A 6 15.68 20.64 -12.73
N ARG A 7 15.27 21.23 -13.86
CA ARG A 7 15.07 22.67 -14.04
C ARG A 7 16.34 23.50 -13.90
N ALA A 8 16.83 24.01 -15.03
CA ALA A 8 17.78 25.10 -15.08
C ALA A 8 17.23 26.32 -14.31
N LEU A 9 17.38 26.33 -12.98
CA LEU A 9 17.47 27.53 -12.19
C LEU A 9 18.72 28.21 -12.71
N VAL A 10 18.51 29.27 -13.48
CA VAL A 10 19.60 30.10 -14.03
C VAL A 10 20.23 30.83 -12.84
N ALA A 11 21.13 30.14 -12.14
CA ALA A 11 21.99 30.76 -11.15
C ALA A 11 23.06 31.52 -11.93
N LEU A 12 23.11 32.84 -11.75
CA LEU A 12 24.09 33.70 -12.41
C LEU A 12 25.17 34.07 -11.39
N PRO A 13 26.43 34.23 -11.84
CA PRO A 13 27.46 34.77 -10.97
C PRO A 13 27.10 36.20 -10.55
N ASN A 14 27.12 36.48 -9.25
CA ASN A 14 26.98 37.82 -8.69
C ASN A 14 28.31 38.61 -8.84
N ALA A 15 28.36 39.84 -8.32
CA ALA A 15 29.56 40.69 -8.39
C ALA A 15 30.79 40.09 -7.67
N GLN A 16 30.57 39.11 -6.79
CA GLN A 16 31.58 38.37 -6.04
C GLN A 16 31.94 37.02 -6.70
N GLY A 17 31.30 36.67 -7.82
CA GLY A 17 31.51 35.42 -8.56
C GLY A 17 30.73 34.21 -8.03
N GLU A 18 29.80 34.41 -7.09
CA GLU A 18 28.97 33.34 -6.52
C GLU A 18 27.73 33.09 -7.37
N PHE A 19 27.36 31.83 -7.57
CA PHE A 19 26.15 31.47 -8.31
C PHE A 19 24.91 31.64 -7.44
N VAL A 20 24.08 32.63 -7.77
CA VAL A 20 22.89 32.96 -7.00
C VAL A 20 21.66 33.00 -7.91
N ASP A 21 20.52 32.47 -7.44
CA ASP A 21 19.24 32.62 -8.13
C ASP A 21 18.54 33.95 -7.81
N ARG A 22 17.38 34.19 -8.44
CA ARG A 22 16.59 35.43 -8.23
C ARG A 22 16.05 35.60 -6.79
N ASN A 23 16.02 34.52 -6.01
CA ASN A 23 15.51 34.52 -4.65
C ASN A 23 16.65 34.66 -3.62
N GLY A 24 17.91 34.74 -4.07
CA GLY A 24 19.07 34.83 -3.19
C GLY A 24 19.64 33.47 -2.78
N ASN A 25 19.16 32.36 -3.33
CA ASN A 25 19.71 31.03 -3.00
C ASN A 25 21.06 30.85 -3.70
N ARG A 26 22.04 30.29 -2.97
CA ARG A 26 23.40 30.05 -3.46
C ARG A 26 23.53 28.62 -4.01
N TYR A 27 24.36 28.46 -5.04
CA TYR A 27 24.62 27.18 -5.68
C TYR A 27 26.13 26.96 -5.88
N ASN A 28 26.55 25.70 -5.87
CA ASN A 28 27.91 25.33 -6.25
C ASN A 28 28.09 25.32 -7.78
N ASN A 29 29.31 25.05 -8.25
CA ASN A 29 29.64 24.96 -9.68
C ASN A 29 28.95 23.78 -10.41
N LEU A 30 28.34 22.85 -9.68
CA LEU A 30 27.57 21.72 -10.19
C LEU A 30 26.06 22.01 -10.25
N GLY A 31 25.63 23.16 -9.71
CA GLY A 31 24.22 23.55 -9.60
C GLY A 31 23.50 22.98 -8.39
N ASP A 32 24.20 22.40 -7.41
CA ASP A 32 23.59 21.96 -6.15
C ASP A 32 23.43 23.16 -5.19
N PRO A 33 22.31 23.27 -4.45
CA PRO A 33 22.09 24.35 -3.48
C PRO A 33 23.05 24.22 -2.29
N ILE A 34 23.58 25.36 -1.83
CA ILE A 34 24.53 25.43 -0.72
C ILE A 34 24.10 26.43 0.36
N ASP A 35 24.51 26.19 1.60
CA ASP A 35 24.28 27.08 2.74
C ASP A 35 25.24 28.28 2.76
N GLU A 36 25.16 29.11 3.81
CA GLU A 36 26.07 30.26 3.99
C GLU A 36 27.54 29.84 4.17
N ALA A 37 27.79 28.69 4.79
CA ALA A 37 29.11 28.13 5.01
C ALA A 37 29.70 27.40 3.78
N GLY A 38 28.90 27.18 2.73
CA GLY A 38 29.28 26.48 1.51
C GLY A 38 29.05 24.96 1.54
N ASN A 39 28.31 24.44 2.52
CA ASN A 39 27.91 23.03 2.56
C ASN A 39 26.72 22.80 1.64
N ILE A 40 26.65 21.60 1.04
CA ILE A 40 25.50 21.18 0.23
C ILE A 40 24.28 21.05 1.15
N ILE A 41 23.19 21.72 0.77
CA ILE A 41 21.89 21.54 1.40
C ILE A 41 21.30 20.27 0.82
N GLU A 42 21.14 19.24 1.67
CA GLU A 42 20.41 18.04 1.28
C GLU A 42 18.96 18.42 0.99
N VAL A 43 18.59 18.39 -0.29
CA VAL A 43 17.20 18.48 -0.71
C VAL A 43 16.64 17.06 -0.59
N GLU A 44 15.63 16.91 0.26
CA GLU A 44 14.89 15.66 0.39
C GLU A 44 14.43 15.20 -0.99
N ASP A 45 14.83 13.99 -1.41
CA ASP A 45 14.54 13.48 -2.74
C ASP A 45 13.03 13.29 -2.88
N PRO A 46 12.34 14.11 -3.71
CA PRO A 46 10.89 14.00 -3.87
C PRO A 46 10.47 12.61 -4.35
N LEU A 47 11.36 11.89 -5.05
CA LEU A 47 11.13 10.54 -5.51
C LEU A 47 11.15 9.54 -4.35
N ALA A 48 12.00 9.74 -3.34
CA ALA A 48 12.06 8.91 -2.14
C ALA A 48 10.79 9.08 -1.30
N VAL A 49 10.31 10.33 -1.13
CA VAL A 49 9.06 10.62 -0.42
C VAL A 49 7.87 10.00 -1.14
N ALA A 50 7.75 10.22 -2.46
CA ALA A 50 6.68 9.64 -3.26
C ALA A 50 6.71 8.11 -3.25
N ARG A 51 7.91 7.50 -3.20
CA ARG A 51 8.05 6.05 -3.13
C ARG A 51 7.59 5.51 -1.78
N ALA A 52 7.95 6.16 -0.68
CA ALA A 52 7.51 5.78 0.65
C ALA A 52 5.98 5.86 0.80
N GLU A 53 5.35 6.89 0.24
CA GLU A 53 3.89 7.03 0.22
C GLU A 53 3.24 5.91 -0.59
N PHE A 54 3.76 5.60 -1.78
CA PHE A 54 3.25 4.51 -2.61
C PHE A 54 3.38 3.13 -1.93
N ASP A 55 4.50 2.90 -1.25
CA ASP A 55 4.73 1.65 -0.52
C ASP A 55 3.78 1.55 0.69
N HIS A 56 3.47 2.66 1.36
CA HIS A 56 2.45 2.70 2.41
C HIS A 56 1.06 2.35 1.86
N GLN A 57 0.66 2.96 0.75
CA GLN A 57 -0.65 2.67 0.13
C GLN A 57 -0.75 1.20 -0.30
N ARG A 58 0.33 0.62 -0.83
CA ARG A 58 0.39 -0.81 -1.18
C ARG A 58 0.19 -1.70 0.05
N ALA A 59 0.87 -1.40 1.16
CA ALA A 59 0.74 -2.17 2.38
C ALA A 59 -0.68 -2.14 2.95
N GLU A 60 -1.38 -1.00 2.84
CA GLU A 60 -2.78 -0.90 3.24
C GLU A 60 -3.71 -1.73 2.35
N TRP A 61 -3.48 -1.71 1.03
CA TRP A 61 -4.23 -2.55 0.09
C TRP A 61 -4.07 -4.05 0.37
N GLU A 62 -2.86 -4.48 0.70
CA GLU A 62 -2.60 -5.88 1.08
C GLU A 62 -3.33 -6.28 2.36
N ARG A 63 -3.38 -5.39 3.36
CA ARG A 63 -4.15 -5.63 4.60
C ARG A 63 -5.64 -5.78 4.34
N HIS A 64 -6.23 -4.88 3.56
CA HIS A 64 -7.66 -4.97 3.20
C HIS A 64 -7.97 -6.25 2.43
N ARG A 65 -7.07 -6.66 1.51
CA ARG A 65 -7.22 -7.91 0.78
C ARG A 65 -7.22 -9.12 1.73
N ALA A 66 -6.28 -9.16 2.68
CA ALA A 66 -6.19 -10.23 3.65
C ALA A 66 -7.43 -10.30 4.56
N GLU A 67 -7.98 -9.16 4.95
CA GLU A 67 -9.23 -9.08 5.72
C GLU A 67 -10.41 -9.64 4.93
N LEU A 68 -10.55 -9.27 3.65
CA LEU A 68 -11.60 -9.81 2.79
C LEU A 68 -11.48 -11.32 2.61
N GLU A 69 -10.26 -11.84 2.47
CA GLU A 69 -10.01 -13.28 2.36
C GLU A 69 -10.37 -14.00 3.66
N HIS A 70 -10.03 -13.44 4.82
CA HIS A 70 -10.39 -13.97 6.13
C HIS A 70 -11.92 -14.02 6.31
N LEU A 71 -12.63 -12.95 5.93
CA LEU A 71 -14.10 -12.91 5.97
C LEU A 71 -14.73 -13.91 4.99
N ALA A 72 -14.17 -14.08 3.80
CA ALA A 72 -14.64 -15.07 2.83
C ALA A 72 -14.47 -16.50 3.37
N GLN A 73 -13.35 -16.79 4.02
CA GLN A 73 -13.11 -18.09 4.64
C GLN A 73 -14.05 -18.36 5.82
N ALA A 74 -14.28 -17.37 6.68
CA ALA A 74 -15.26 -17.48 7.77
C ALA A 74 -16.67 -17.75 7.24
N ASN A 75 -17.07 -17.06 6.16
CA ASN A 75 -18.36 -17.28 5.51
C ASN A 75 -18.47 -18.66 4.84
N ARG A 76 -17.38 -19.22 4.30
CA ARG A 76 -17.35 -20.59 3.77
C ARG A 76 -17.58 -21.61 4.89
N GLY A 77 -16.86 -21.49 6.00
CA GLY A 77 -17.06 -22.37 7.16
C GLY A 77 -18.47 -22.29 7.75
N ALA A 78 -19.04 -21.09 7.83
CA ALA A 78 -20.43 -20.90 8.27
C ALA A 78 -21.45 -21.57 7.33
N ARG A 79 -21.25 -21.49 6.00
CA ARG A 79 -22.11 -22.15 5.02
C ARG A 79 -22.03 -23.68 5.10
N GLU A 80 -20.83 -24.24 5.29
CA GLU A 80 -20.66 -25.69 5.48
C GLU A 80 -21.38 -26.21 6.72
N VAL A 81 -21.35 -25.47 7.84
CA VAL A 81 -22.09 -25.81 9.06
C VAL A 81 -23.60 -25.80 8.82
N VAL A 82 -24.13 -24.78 8.14
CA VAL A 82 -25.57 -24.66 7.84
C VAL A 82 -26.04 -25.79 6.91
N VAL A 83 -25.24 -26.17 5.91
CA VAL A 83 -25.57 -27.28 5.00
C VAL A 83 -25.60 -28.61 5.76
N ASN A 84 -24.62 -28.87 6.63
CA ASN A 84 -24.57 -30.10 7.45
C ASN A 84 -25.72 -30.21 8.46
N GLN A 85 -26.20 -29.08 9.01
CA GLN A 85 -27.35 -29.09 9.91
C GLN A 85 -28.67 -29.38 9.19
N ARG A 86 -28.85 -28.91 7.95
CA ARG A 86 -30.04 -29.24 7.14
C ARG A 86 -30.05 -30.69 6.70
N THR A 87 -28.91 -31.24 6.29
CA THR A 87 -28.84 -32.64 5.83
C THR A 87 -29.05 -33.65 6.95
N LEU A 88 -28.58 -33.40 8.18
CA LEU A 88 -28.78 -34.36 9.29
C LEU A 88 -30.25 -34.51 9.72
N GLY A 89 -31.08 -33.48 9.54
CA GLY A 89 -32.52 -33.54 9.84
C GLY A 89 -33.35 -34.28 8.79
N ASP A 90 -32.86 -34.34 7.54
CA ASP A 90 -33.59 -34.93 6.41
C ASP A 90 -33.40 -36.46 6.30
N TYR A 91 -32.37 -37.03 6.94
CA TYR A 91 -32.10 -38.48 6.92
C TYR A 91 -32.77 -39.28 8.04
N TYR A 92 -33.40 -38.63 9.02
CA TYR A 92 -34.09 -39.32 10.11
C TYR A 92 -35.59 -39.02 10.06
N ARG A 93 -36.31 -39.77 9.20
CA ARG A 93 -37.78 -39.95 9.26
C ARG A 93 -38.09 -41.19 10.10
N PRO A 94 -38.47 -41.07 11.37
CA PRO A 94 -38.83 -42.23 12.19
C PRO A 94 -40.12 -42.89 11.69
N GLU A 95 -40.99 -42.18 10.96
CA GLU A 95 -42.31 -42.69 10.56
C GLU A 95 -42.25 -43.84 9.55
N GLU A 96 -41.21 -43.93 8.71
CA GLU A 96 -41.07 -45.01 7.73
C GLU A 96 -40.47 -46.30 8.35
N HIS A 97 -39.81 -46.18 9.50
CA HIS A 97 -39.12 -47.31 10.14
C HIS A 97 -40.05 -48.24 10.94
N TYR A 98 -41.22 -47.76 11.38
CA TYR A 98 -42.19 -48.55 12.15
C TYR A 98 -43.26 -49.24 11.28
N ALA A 99 -43.48 -48.80 10.04
CA ALA A 99 -44.46 -49.42 9.13
C ALA A 99 -44.05 -50.85 8.71
N ASN A 100 -42.75 -51.14 8.64
CA ASN A 100 -42.23 -52.46 8.24
C ASN A 100 -42.15 -53.51 9.35
N ARG A 101 -42.50 -53.17 10.60
CA ARG A 101 -42.43 -54.12 11.74
C ARG A 101 -43.79 -54.67 12.18
N ALA A 102 -44.89 -54.19 11.60
CA ALA A 102 -46.25 -54.67 11.88
C ALA A 102 -46.77 -55.67 10.82
N ALA A 103 -45.94 -56.07 9.85
CA ALA A 103 -46.29 -56.98 8.76
C ALA A 103 -45.53 -58.33 8.80
N ILE A 104 -45.13 -58.79 9.99
CA ILE A 104 -44.61 -60.15 10.24
C ILE A 104 -45.45 -60.80 11.33
#